data_AF-A0A8J6QAP5-F1
#
_entry.id   AF-A0A8J6QAP5-F1
#
_cell.length_a   1.000
_cell.length_b   1.000
_cell.length_c   1.000
_cell.angle_alpha   90.00
_cell.angle_beta   90.00
_cell.angle_gamma   90.00
#
_symmetry.space_group_name_H-M   'P 1'
#
loop_
_entity.id
_entity.type
_entity.pdbx_description
1 polymer ?
#
loop_
_entity_poly.entity_id
_entity_poly.type
_entity_poly.pdbx_seq_one_letter_code
_entity_poly.pdbx_strand_id
1 'polypeptide(L)' 'MKVYRVSTNNKRKASYQELEFDVIHKCNFPKKVSSGNSQRFVFVLPKFSLGDSEGVEFELLENNGCRKFILK' A
#
# COMPACT_ATOMS: atom_id res chain seq x y z
N MET A 1 1.09 2.70 -7.98
CA MET A 1 0.84 2.09 -6.67
C MET A 1 2.15 2.04 -5.92
N LYS A 2 2.12 2.51 -4.69
CA LYS A 2 3.22 2.50 -3.73
C LYS A 2 2.80 1.72 -2.50
N VAL A 3 3.78 1.19 -1.79
CA VAL A 3 3.53 0.42 -0.57
C VAL A 3 4.46 0.92 0.49
N TYR A 4 3.94 1.13 1.69
CA TYR A 4 4.66 1.72 2.80
C TYR A 4 4.51 0.85 4.04
N ARG A 5 5.58 0.75 4.82
CA ARG A 5 5.48 0.39 6.24
C ARG A 5 5.14 1.65 7.00
N VAL A 6 4.06 1.61 7.78
CA VAL A 6 3.58 2.77 8.54
C VAL A 6 3.43 2.45 10.03
N SER A 7 3.65 3.44 10.88
CA SER A 7 3.31 3.35 12.30
C SER A 7 1.79 3.48 12.48
N THR A 8 1.17 2.51 13.14
CA THR A 8 -0.27 2.49 13.48
C THR A 8 -0.53 2.89 14.93
N ASN A 9 0.47 3.45 15.61
CA ASN A 9 0.36 3.88 17.00
C ASN A 9 -0.57 5.10 17.15
N ASN A 10 -1.73 4.88 17.75
CA ASN A 10 -2.76 5.91 17.97
C ASN A 10 -2.51 6.80 19.21
N LYS A 11 -1.34 6.72 19.87
CA LYS A 11 -1.04 7.57 21.02
C LYS A 11 -0.91 9.05 20.58
N ARG A 12 -1.48 9.95 21.39
CA ARG A 12 -1.57 11.41 21.13
C ARG A 12 -0.23 12.12 20.80
N LYS A 13 0.92 11.56 21.21
CA LYS A 13 2.27 12.11 20.93
C LYS A 13 3.16 11.16 20.12
N ALA A 14 2.58 10.15 19.47
CA ALA A 14 3.35 9.30 18.57
C ALA A 14 3.62 10.05 17.25
N SER A 15 4.87 10.04 16.79
CA SER A 15 5.22 10.54 15.46
C SER A 15 4.75 9.54 14.41
N TYR A 16 4.08 10.04 13.37
CA TYR A 16 3.80 9.26 12.17
C TYR A 16 5.09 9.06 11.38
N GLN A 17 5.35 7.83 10.95
CA GLN A 17 6.50 7.47 10.12
C GLN A 17 6.01 6.53 9.02
N GLU A 18 6.50 6.76 7.80
CA GLU A 18 6.27 5.91 6.64
C GLU A 18 7.61 5.58 5.98
N LEU A 19 7.80 4.32 5.59
CA LEU A 19 8.97 3.83 4.88
C LEU A 19 8.49 3.10 3.62
N GLU A 20 8.84 3.59 2.43
CA GLU A 20 8.45 2.98 1.16
C GLU A 20 9.13 1.62 0.98
N PHE A 21 8.36 0.61 0.55
CA PHE A 21 8.89 -0.68 0.11
C PHE A 21 9.21 -0.64 -1.38
N ASP A 22 10.38 -1.15 -1.73
CA ASP A 22 10.74 -1.39 -3.12
C ASP A 22 9.96 -2.58 -3.67
N VAL A 23 9.05 -2.31 -4.61
CA VAL A 23 8.27 -3.35 -5.28
C VAL A 23 9.18 -4.16 -6.21
N ILE A 24 9.42 -5.43 -5.87
CA ILE A 24 10.28 -6.33 -6.65
C ILE A 24 9.65 -6.65 -8.00
N HIS A 25 8.34 -6.91 -8.02
CA HIS A 25 7.66 -7.31 -9.26
C HIS A 25 6.19 -6.91 -9.28
N LYS A 26 5.69 -6.61 -10.48
CA LYS A 26 4.28 -6.28 -10.77
C LYS A 26 3.79 -7.20 -11.88
N CYS A 27 2.77 -8.00 -11.62
CA CYS A 27 2.18 -8.89 -12.60
C CYS A 27 0.74 -8.46 -12.92
N ASN A 28 0.41 -8.43 -14.21
CA ASN A 28 -0.92 -8.07 -14.74
C ASN A 28 -1.43 -6.70 -14.25
N PHE A 29 -0.55 -5.72 -14.04
CA PHE A 29 -0.95 -4.39 -13.59
C PHE A 29 -1.76 -3.66 -14.67
N PRO A 30 -3.04 -3.34 -14.43
CA PRO A 30 -3.88 -2.73 -15.45
C PRO A 30 -3.47 -1.30 -15.74
N LYS A 31 -3.49 -0.91 -17.02
CA LYS A 31 -3.41 0.49 -17.43
C LYS A 31 -4.75 1.22 -17.27
N LYS A 32 -5.87 0.49 -17.32
CA LYS A 32 -7.23 1.02 -17.20
C LYS A 32 -8.17 -0.05 -16.65
N VAL A 33 -9.11 0.35 -15.81
CA VAL A 33 -10.24 -0.48 -15.36
C VAL A 33 -11.52 0.26 -15.79
N SER A 34 -12.30 -0.35 -16.68
CA SER A 34 -13.57 0.24 -17.15
C SER A 34 -14.62 0.18 -16.04
N SER A 35 -15.58 1.11 -16.07
CA SER A 35 -16.69 1.13 -15.11
C SER A 35 -17.45 -0.20 -15.11
N GLY A 36 -17.78 -0.70 -13.92
CA GLY A 36 -18.46 -2.00 -13.74
C GLY A 36 -17.57 -3.24 -13.85
N ASN A 37 -16.33 -3.10 -14.33
CA ASN A 37 -15.39 -4.20 -14.44
C ASN A 37 -14.49 -4.31 -13.21
N SER A 38 -14.04 -5.53 -12.94
CA SER A 38 -13.04 -5.84 -11.92
C SER A 38 -11.82 -6.47 -12.56
N GLN A 39 -10.63 -6.07 -12.12
CA GLN A 39 -9.37 -6.63 -12.58
C GLN A 39 -8.54 -7.12 -11.40
N ARG A 40 -7.90 -8.28 -11.56
CA ARG A 40 -6.93 -8.81 -10.59
C ARG A 40 -5.51 -8.58 -11.10
N PHE A 41 -4.63 -8.18 -10.18
CA PHE A 41 -3.20 -7.98 -10.41
C PHE A 41 -2.42 -8.42 -9.16
N VAL A 42 -1.10 -8.57 -9.29
CA VAL A 42 -0.23 -9.02 -8.18
C VAL A 42 0.94 -8.07 -8.01
N PHE A 43 1.25 -7.74 -6.75
CA PHE A 43 2.45 -7.03 -6.33
C PHE A 43 3.30 -7.95 -5.45
N VAL A 44 4.57 -8.08 -5.81
CA VAL A 44 5.55 -8.85 -5.03
C VAL A 44 6.44 -7.87 -4.28
N LEU A 45 6.49 -8.03 -2.96
CA LEU A 45 7.30 -7.24 -2.06
C LEU A 45 8.43 -8.13 -1.49
N PRO A 46 9.57 -7.53 -1.06
CA PRO A 46 10.56 -8.24 -0.28
C PRO A 46 9.93 -8.81 0.99
N LYS A 47 10.52 -9.87 1.54
CA LYS A 47 10.09 -10.36 2.85
C LYS A 47 10.32 -9.27 3.90
N PHE A 48 9.30 -8.93 4.67
CA PHE A 48 9.36 -7.98 5.77
C PHE A 48 8.70 -8.57 7.03
N SER A 49 8.96 -7.93 8.17
CA SER A 49 8.30 -8.20 9.44
C SER A 49 7.62 -6.93 9.94
N LEU A 50 6.43 -7.07 10.50
CA LEU A 50 5.70 -5.98 11.16
C LEU A 50 5.73 -6.22 12.67
N GLY A 51 5.96 -5.17 13.44
CA GLY A 51 5.70 -5.16 14.87
C GLY A 51 4.23 -4.82 15.17
N ASP A 52 3.82 -5.00 16.43
CA ASP A 52 2.42 -4.85 16.88
C ASP A 52 1.79 -3.48 16.62
N SER A 53 2.61 -2.45 16.44
CA SER A 53 2.19 -1.06 16.17
C SER A 53 2.56 -0.59 14.77
N GLU A 54 2.75 -1.52 13.84
CA GLU A 54 3.06 -1.23 12.45
C GLU A 54 2.02 -1.84 11.52
N GLY A 55 1.90 -1.30 10.32
CA GLY A 55 1.02 -1.80 9.29
C GLY A 55 1.60 -1.56 7.91
N VAL A 56 0.95 -2.12 6.90
CA VAL A 56 1.30 -1.90 5.51
C VAL A 56 0.25 -0.99 4.87
N GLU A 57 0.63 0.24 4.54
CA GLU A 57 -0.21 1.14 3.76
C GLU A 57 0.03 0.91 2.27
N PHE A 58 -1.06 0.76 1.53
CA PHE A 58 -1.06 0.70 0.08
C PHE A 58 -1.65 1.99 -0.47
N GLU A 59 -0.91 2.66 -1.34
CA GLU A 59 -1.36 3.87 -2.01
C GLU A 59 -1.54 3.62 -3.51
N LEU A 60 -2.78 3.66 -3.98
CA LEU A 60 -3.13 3.57 -5.38
C LEU A 60 -3.40 4.98 -5.93
N LEU A 61 -2.42 5.52 -6.65
CA LEU A 61 -2.55 6.75 -7.43
C LEU A 61 -3.31 6.44 -8.73
N GLU A 62 -4.52 6.96 -8.83
CA GLU A 62 -5.39 6.94 -10.01
C GLU A 62 -5.22 8.26 -10.77
N ASN A 63 -5.62 8.32 -12.06
CA ASN A 63 -5.35 9.49 -12.91
C ASN A 63 -5.82 10.83 -12.30
N ASN A 64 -6.97 10.81 -11.60
CA ASN A 64 -7.54 11.96 -10.91
C ASN A 64 -7.98 11.60 -9.47
N GLY A 65 -7.25 10.69 -8.81
CA GLY A 65 -7.66 10.19 -7.50
C GLY A 65 -6.54 9.47 -6.76
N CYS A 66 -6.75 9.27 -5.47
CA CYS A 66 -5.87 8.45 -4.65
C CYS A 66 -6.73 7.59 -3.73
N ARG A 67 -6.37 6.32 -3.59
CA ARG A 67 -6.95 5.42 -2.59
C ARG A 67 -5.83 4.92 -1.69
N LYS A 68 -6.04 5.06 -0.39
CA LYS A 68 -5.16 4.54 0.64
C LYS A 68 -5.89 3.50 1.46
N PHE A 69 -5.24 2.37 1.72
CA PHE A 69 -5.75 1.37 2.64
C PHE A 69 -4.60 0.73 3.43
N ILE A 70 -4.86 0.42 4.69
CA ILE A 70 -3.87 -0.14 5.60
C ILE A 70 -4.24 -1.59 5.90
N LEU A 71 -3.30 -2.50 5.71
CA LEU A 71 -3.37 -3.88 6.16
C LEU A 71 -2.65 -3.98 7.52
N LYS A 72 -3.32 -4.58 8.51
CA LYS A 72 -2.75 -4.92 9.82
C LYS A 72 -2.34 -6.39 9.83
#